data_AF-A0A954FW71-F1
#
_entry.id   AF-A0A954FW71-F1
#
_cell.length_a   1.000
_cell.length_b   1.000
_cell.length_c   1.000
_cell.angle_alpha   90.00
_cell.angle_beta   90.00
_cell.angle_gamma   90.00
#
_symmetry.space_group_name_H-M   'P 1'
#
loop_
_entity.id
_entity.type
_entity.pdbx_description
1 polymer ?
#
loop_
_entity_poly.entity_id
_entity_poly.type
_entity_poly.pdbx_seq_one_letter_code
_entity_poly.pdbx_strand_id
1 'polypeptide(L)'
;RTTRLFNLLSAVLAFLLWGGWAYHINSAGSSQSGVVAALTQGTASFLITLFMVHAVTFLFHQFQKPFAKVILPAILVNSLTGFCLVSVHTLMGTPRVFATILPALTVAFSFCIFTAWKLLKLFQQQENT
;
A
#
# COMPACT_ATOMS: atom_id res chain seq x y z
N ARG A 1 4.40 9.79 19.51
CA ARG A 1 2.92 9.58 19.45
C ARG A 1 2.40 10.21 18.16
N THR A 2 2.50 9.53 17.03
CA THR A 2 1.69 9.89 15.86
C THR A 2 0.26 9.53 16.23
N THR A 3 -0.60 10.53 16.39
CA THR A 3 -1.95 10.39 16.95
C THR A 3 -2.71 9.35 16.13
N ARG A 4 -3.43 8.40 16.76
CA ARG A 4 -4.26 7.40 16.04
C ARG A 4 -5.14 8.03 14.96
N LEU A 5 -5.57 9.26 15.23
CA LEU A 5 -6.26 10.14 14.28
C LEU A 5 -5.49 10.36 12.97
N PHE A 6 -4.19 10.62 13.01
CA PHE A 6 -3.37 10.80 11.81
C PHE A 6 -3.34 9.55 10.93
N ASN A 7 -3.19 8.37 11.55
CA ASN A 7 -3.20 7.09 10.80
C ASN A 7 -4.57 6.84 10.18
N LEU A 8 -5.65 7.10 10.94
CA LEU A 8 -7.01 6.94 10.45
C LEU A 8 -7.32 7.93 9.32
N LEU A 9 -6.96 9.20 9.47
CA LEU A 9 -7.10 10.22 8.43
C LEU A 9 -6.33 9.84 7.17
N SER A 10 -5.09 9.36 7.32
CA SER A 10 -4.28 8.89 6.19
C SER A 10 -4.96 7.72 5.48
N ALA A 11 -5.52 6.76 6.22
CA ALA A 11 -6.23 5.62 5.65
C ALA A 11 -7.53 6.02 4.95
N VAL A 12 -8.31 6.95 5.52
CA VAL A 12 -9.53 7.50 4.88
C VAL A 12 -9.18 8.28 3.62
N LEU A 13 -8.13 9.09 3.64
CA LEU A 13 -7.67 9.79 2.45
C LEU A 13 -7.20 8.81 1.37
N ALA A 14 -6.48 7.75 1.75
CA ALA A 14 -6.09 6.69 0.82
C ALA A 14 -7.31 5.97 0.24
N PHE A 15 -8.33 5.68 1.05
CA PHE A 15 -9.60 5.11 0.60
C PHE A 15 -10.25 5.98 -0.47
N LEU A 16 -10.40 7.28 -0.19
CA LEU A 16 -11.08 8.22 -1.08
C LEU A 16 -10.28 8.44 -2.37
N LEU A 17 -8.97 8.62 -2.27
CA LEU A 17 -8.10 8.87 -3.40
C LEU A 17 -8.06 7.68 -4.36
N TRP A 18 -7.75 6.49 -3.86
CA TRP A 18 -7.59 5.30 -4.70
C TRP A 18 -8.92 4.67 -5.08
N GLY A 19 -9.95 4.78 -4.23
CA GLY A 19 -11.32 4.43 -4.59
C GLY A 19 -11.86 5.34 -5.70
N GLY A 20 -11.63 6.65 -5.61
CA GLY A 20 -12.01 7.61 -6.65
C GLY A 20 -11.29 7.37 -7.98
N TRP A 21 -9.98 7.06 -7.94
CA TRP A 21 -9.22 6.63 -9.12
C TRP A 21 -9.85 5.38 -9.76
N ALA A 22 -10.13 4.36 -8.96
CA ALA A 22 -10.72 3.11 -9.43
C ALA A 22 -12.12 3.32 -10.03
N TYR A 23 -12.94 4.20 -9.44
CA TYR A 23 -14.22 4.59 -10.01
C TYR A 23 -14.06 5.18 -11.40
N HIS A 24 -13.21 6.20 -11.54
CA HIS A 24 -12.97 6.89 -12.80
C HIS A 24 -12.46 5.94 -13.90
N ILE A 25 -11.56 5.03 -13.53
CA ILE A 25 -11.03 4.01 -14.43
C ILE A 25 -12.04 2.89 -14.73
N ASN A 26 -13.13 2.69 -14.00
CA ASN A 26 -14.03 1.55 -14.28
C ASN A 26 -15.49 1.92 -14.57
N SER A 27 -15.82 3.22 -14.56
CA SER A 27 -17.19 3.70 -14.79
C SER A 27 -17.59 3.85 -16.28
N ALA A 28 -16.64 3.77 -17.21
CA ALA A 28 -16.88 4.05 -18.63
C ALA A 28 -17.92 3.13 -19.30
N GLY A 29 -17.99 1.86 -18.89
CA GLY A 29 -18.96 0.89 -19.42
C GLY A 29 -20.20 0.72 -18.55
N SER A 30 -20.05 0.86 -17.22
CA SER A 30 -21.19 0.86 -16.30
C SER A 30 -20.82 1.57 -14.99
N SER A 31 -21.75 2.36 -14.45
CA SER A 31 -21.58 2.99 -13.13
C SER A 31 -21.39 1.95 -12.03
N GLN A 32 -22.10 0.81 -12.13
CA GLN A 32 -22.01 -0.29 -11.18
C GLN A 32 -20.58 -0.86 -11.09
N SER A 33 -19.92 -1.10 -12.22
CA SER A 33 -18.52 -1.56 -12.27
C SER A 33 -17.58 -0.53 -11.64
N GLY A 34 -17.84 0.76 -11.85
CA GLY A 34 -17.13 1.85 -11.21
C GLY A 34 -17.23 1.80 -9.69
N VAL A 35 -18.44 1.67 -9.14
CA VAL A 35 -18.68 1.60 -7.68
C VAL A 35 -18.01 0.38 -7.06
N VAL A 36 -18.14 -0.80 -7.69
CA VAL A 36 -17.50 -2.03 -7.22
C VAL A 36 -15.98 -1.88 -7.18
N ALA A 37 -15.37 -1.32 -8.23
CA ALA A 37 -13.94 -1.06 -8.27
C ALA A 37 -13.52 -0.05 -7.20
N ALA A 38 -14.31 1.00 -6.97
CA ALA A 38 -14.06 2.04 -5.99
C ALA A 38 -14.04 1.50 -4.56
N LEU A 39 -15.06 0.73 -4.17
CA LEU A 39 -15.14 0.13 -2.84
C LEU A 39 -14.04 -0.91 -2.63
N THR A 40 -13.75 -1.72 -3.64
CA THR A 40 -12.68 -2.73 -3.60
C THR A 40 -11.32 -2.07 -3.38
N GLN A 41 -10.95 -1.13 -4.25
CA GLN A 41 -9.65 -0.48 -4.20
C GLN A 41 -9.52 0.43 -2.97
N GLY A 42 -10.58 1.17 -2.63
CA GLY A 42 -10.62 2.04 -1.47
C GLY A 42 -10.43 1.25 -0.18
N THR A 43 -11.17 0.15 0.00
CA THR A 43 -11.06 -0.70 1.20
C THR A 43 -9.68 -1.32 1.32
N ALA A 44 -9.13 -1.85 0.21
CA ALA A 44 -7.79 -2.38 0.20
C ALA A 44 -6.75 -1.31 0.59
N SER A 45 -6.85 -0.10 0.01
CA SER A 45 -5.94 1.01 0.31
C SER A 45 -6.02 1.44 1.77
N PHE A 46 -7.23 1.52 2.34
CA PHE A 46 -7.45 1.82 3.74
C PHE A 46 -6.72 0.82 4.65
N LEU A 47 -6.92 -0.48 4.40
CA LEU A 47 -6.29 -1.55 5.20
C LEU A 47 -4.77 -1.52 5.05
N ILE A 48 -4.26 -1.41 3.82
CA ILE A 48 -2.82 -1.33 3.56
C ILE A 48 -2.22 -0.14 4.33
N THR A 49 -2.82 1.05 4.28
CA THR A 49 -2.30 2.22 5.02
C THR A 49 -2.21 1.99 6.54
N LEU A 50 -3.15 1.25 7.14
CA LEU A 50 -3.10 0.95 8.58
C LEU A 50 -2.01 -0.07 8.95
N PHE A 51 -1.79 -1.08 8.12
CA PHE A 51 -0.92 -2.21 8.45
C PHE A 51 0.49 -2.13 7.87
N MET A 52 0.70 -1.34 6.81
CA MET A 52 1.94 -1.33 6.03
C MET A 52 3.17 -0.95 6.85
N VAL A 53 3.09 0.06 7.71
CA VAL A 53 4.23 0.45 8.57
C VAL A 53 4.60 -0.70 9.52
N HIS A 54 3.61 -1.40 10.07
CA HIS A 54 3.83 -2.55 10.95
C HIS A 54 4.49 -3.71 10.18
N ALA A 55 3.98 -4.03 8.98
CA ALA A 55 4.54 -5.08 8.13
C ALA A 55 5.99 -4.79 7.71
N VAL A 56 6.27 -3.55 7.25
CA VAL A 56 7.63 -3.12 6.88
C VAL A 56 8.57 -3.17 8.09
N THR A 57 8.13 -2.69 9.25
CA THR A 57 8.94 -2.70 10.48
C THR A 57 9.22 -4.13 10.95
N PHE A 58 8.24 -5.02 10.88
CA PHE A 58 8.43 -6.43 11.20
C PHE A 58 9.47 -7.07 10.27
N LEU A 59 9.32 -6.92 8.96
CA LEU A 59 10.24 -7.49 7.98
C LEU A 59 11.64 -6.87 8.05
N PHE A 60 11.75 -5.57 8.34
CA PHE A 60 13.03 -4.87 8.51
C PHE A 60 13.94 -5.57 9.52
N HIS A 61 13.39 -6.04 10.65
CA HIS A 61 14.15 -6.71 11.70
C HIS A 61 14.55 -8.16 11.37
N GLN A 62 13.98 -8.75 10.31
CA GLN A 62 14.31 -10.11 9.89
C GLN A 62 15.58 -10.19 9.04
N PHE A 63 16.10 -9.05 8.57
CA PHE A 63 17.27 -9.01 7.70
C PHE A 63 18.45 -8.35 8.41
N GLN A 64 19.66 -8.86 8.15
CA GLN A 64 20.89 -8.36 8.77
C GLN A 64 21.56 -7.27 7.93
N LYS A 65 21.65 -7.47 6.60
CA LYS A 65 22.37 -6.56 5.69
C LYS A 65 21.58 -5.26 5.45
N PRO A 66 22.22 -4.07 5.49
CA PRO A 66 21.54 -2.78 5.29
C PRO A 66 20.71 -2.68 4.01
N PHE A 67 21.26 -3.15 2.88
CA PHE A 67 20.53 -3.18 1.61
C PHE A 67 19.29 -4.08 1.67
N ALA A 68 19.42 -5.27 2.24
CA ALA A 68 18.32 -6.23 2.39
C ALA A 68 17.22 -5.69 3.32
N LYS A 69 17.60 -4.99 4.40
CA LYS A 69 16.67 -4.33 5.34
C LYS A 69 15.76 -3.30 4.66
N VAL A 70 16.17 -2.71 3.53
CA VAL A 70 15.37 -1.71 2.80
C VAL A 70 14.59 -2.33 1.65
N ILE A 71 15.28 -3.09 0.80
CA ILE A 71 14.69 -3.57 -0.46
C ILE A 71 13.73 -4.74 -0.25
N LEU A 72 14.09 -5.73 0.59
CA LEU A 72 13.29 -6.94 0.74
C LEU A 72 11.91 -6.68 1.37
N PRO A 73 11.77 -5.86 2.43
CA PRO A 73 10.45 -5.50 2.94
C PRO A 73 9.56 -4.84 1.88
N ALA A 74 10.12 -3.93 1.07
CA ALA A 74 9.36 -3.25 0.04
C ALA A 74 8.86 -4.21 -1.05
N ILE A 75 9.73 -5.10 -1.53
CA ILE A 75 9.36 -6.13 -2.52
C ILE A 75 8.30 -7.06 -1.93
N LEU A 76 8.53 -7.64 -0.76
CA LEU A 76 7.62 -8.63 -0.17
C LEU A 76 6.23 -8.06 0.11
N VAL A 77 6.15 -6.87 0.72
CA VAL A 77 4.88 -6.21 1.01
C VAL A 77 4.14 -5.85 -0.28
N ASN A 78 4.84 -5.33 -1.31
CA ASN A 78 4.20 -4.96 -2.56
C ASN A 78 3.81 -6.17 -3.41
N SER A 79 4.60 -7.23 -3.44
CA SER A 79 4.24 -8.47 -4.14
C SER A 79 3.00 -9.10 -3.52
N LEU A 80 2.93 -9.21 -2.20
CA LEU A 80 1.75 -9.72 -1.51
C LEU A 80 0.53 -8.81 -1.75
N THR A 81 0.70 -7.51 -1.60
CA THR A 81 -0.37 -6.52 -1.84
C THR A 81 -0.88 -6.57 -3.26
N GLY A 82 0.02 -6.58 -4.25
CA GLY A 82 -0.32 -6.67 -5.66
C GLY A 82 -1.02 -7.97 -6.00
N PHE A 83 -0.56 -9.11 -5.47
CA PHE A 83 -1.22 -10.40 -5.64
C PHE A 83 -2.65 -10.40 -5.09
N CYS A 84 -2.84 -9.91 -3.86
CA CYS A 84 -4.16 -9.79 -3.26
C CYS A 84 -5.07 -8.85 -4.06
N LEU A 85 -4.57 -7.69 -4.49
CA LEU A 85 -5.34 -6.73 -5.29
C LEU A 85 -5.76 -7.30 -6.64
N VAL A 86 -4.83 -7.93 -7.38
CA VAL A 86 -5.15 -8.60 -8.65
C VAL A 86 -6.22 -9.66 -8.42
N SER A 87 -6.06 -10.49 -7.40
CA SER A 87 -7.01 -11.56 -7.08
C SER A 87 -8.39 -10.98 -6.79
N VAL A 88 -8.52 -10.07 -5.82
CA VAL A 88 -9.82 -9.50 -5.43
C VAL A 88 -10.46 -8.75 -6.59
N HIS A 89 -9.74 -7.93 -7.35
CA HIS A 89 -10.31 -7.24 -8.50
C HIS A 89 -10.76 -8.18 -9.63
N THR A 90 -10.06 -9.31 -9.81
CA THR A 90 -10.47 -10.35 -10.77
C THR A 90 -11.75 -11.04 -10.28
N LEU A 91 -11.84 -11.40 -8.99
CA LEU A 91 -13.07 -11.97 -8.41
C LEU A 91 -14.26 -11.01 -8.50
N MET A 92 -14.03 -9.70 -8.32
CA MET A 92 -15.07 -8.67 -8.38
C MET A 92 -15.42 -8.25 -9.83
N GLY A 93 -14.79 -8.86 -10.84
CA GLY A 93 -15.07 -8.57 -12.25
C GLY A 93 -14.69 -7.14 -12.69
N THR A 94 -13.63 -6.58 -12.10
CA THR A 94 -13.18 -5.22 -12.43
C THR A 94 -12.62 -5.19 -13.87
N PRO A 95 -13.15 -4.34 -14.78
CA PRO A 95 -12.76 -4.38 -16.20
C PRO A 95 -11.28 -4.07 -16.45
N ARG A 96 -10.72 -3.07 -15.76
CA ARG A 96 -9.36 -2.56 -16.01
C ARG A 96 -8.46 -2.75 -14.79
N VAL A 97 -8.24 -4.00 -14.37
CA VAL A 97 -7.49 -4.35 -13.15
C VAL A 97 -6.13 -3.66 -13.06
N PHE A 98 -5.26 -3.84 -14.06
CA PHE A 98 -3.89 -3.29 -14.01
C PHE A 98 -3.86 -1.76 -13.93
N ALA A 99 -4.67 -1.07 -14.74
CA ALA A 99 -4.78 0.39 -14.70
C ALA A 99 -5.35 0.90 -13.36
N THR A 100 -6.14 0.08 -12.68
CA THR A 100 -6.70 0.39 -11.35
C THR A 100 -5.64 0.32 -10.26
N ILE A 101 -4.80 -0.73 -10.26
CA ILE A 101 -3.91 -1.05 -9.14
C ILE A 101 -2.51 -0.44 -9.27
N LEU A 102 -1.98 -0.29 -10.49
CA LEU A 102 -0.57 0.05 -10.72
C LEU A 102 -0.16 1.38 -10.06
N PRO A 103 -0.92 2.49 -10.20
CA PRO A 103 -0.55 3.75 -9.58
C PRO A 103 -0.46 3.65 -8.04
N ALA A 104 -1.43 2.97 -7.41
CA ALA A 104 -1.45 2.76 -5.97
C ALA A 104 -0.27 1.91 -5.51
N LEU A 105 0.05 0.86 -6.26
CA LEU A 105 1.16 -0.04 -5.94
C LEU A 105 2.52 0.65 -6.10
N THR A 106 2.70 1.52 -7.09
CA THR A 106 3.93 2.31 -7.25
C THR A 106 4.15 3.28 -6.09
N VAL A 107 3.08 3.94 -5.63
CA VAL A 107 3.14 4.83 -4.46
C VAL A 107 3.43 4.02 -3.19
N ALA A 108 2.78 2.88 -3.01
CA ALA A 108 3.04 1.98 -1.89
C ALA A 108 4.50 1.48 -1.89
N PHE A 109 5.04 1.09 -3.05
CA PHE A 109 6.44 0.67 -3.16
C PHE A 109 7.40 1.77 -2.72
N SER A 110 7.22 2.99 -3.23
CA SER A 110 8.03 4.15 -2.85
C SER A 110 7.94 4.44 -1.34
N PHE A 111 6.74 4.37 -0.78
CA PHE A 111 6.54 4.59 0.66
C PHE A 111 7.17 3.49 1.53
N CYS A 112 7.13 2.23 1.11
CA CYS A 112 7.84 1.13 1.77
C CYS A 112 9.34 1.38 1.82
N ILE A 113 9.95 1.73 0.69
CA ILE A 113 11.38 2.03 0.59
C ILE A 113 11.74 3.18 1.51
N PHE A 114 10.98 4.28 1.46
CA PHE A 114 11.20 5.44 2.32
C PHE A 114 11.12 5.09 3.80
N THR A 115 10.09 4.32 4.20
CA THR A 115 9.89 3.89 5.59
C THR A 115 11.05 3.02 6.08
N ALA A 116 11.45 2.02 5.28
CA ALA A 116 12.54 1.14 5.64
C ALA A 116 13.91 1.86 5.66
N TRP A 117 14.15 2.79 4.74
CA TRP A 117 15.35 3.63 4.74
C TRP A 117 15.41 4.53 5.97
N LYS A 118 14.28 5.14 6.36
CA LYS A 118 14.19 5.95 7.58
C LYS A 118 14.47 5.11 8.83
N LEU A 119 13.94 3.88 8.91
CA LEU A 119 14.23 2.94 9.99
C LEU A 119 15.72 2.59 10.05
N LEU A 120 16.36 2.34 8.91
CA LEU A 120 17.79 2.07 8.83
C LEU A 120 18.63 3.23 9.39
N LYS A 121 18.30 4.47 9.00
CA LYS A 121 19.01 5.65 9.48
C LYS A 121 18.90 5.81 10.99
N LEU A 122 17.72 5.57 11.57
CA LEU A 122 17.51 5.62 13.02
C LEU A 122 18.30 4.53 13.74
N PHE A 123 18.31 3.30 13.20
CA PHE A 123 19.06 2.17 13.77
C PHE A 123 20.56 2.46 13.81
N GLN A 124 21.13 3.01 12.73
CA GLN A 124 22.54 3.40 12.65
C GLN A 124 22.90 4.54 13.60
N GLN A 125 21.98 5.48 13.87
CA GLN A 125 22.23 6.54 14.85
C GLN A 125 22.31 5.99 16.28
N GLN A 126 21.48 5.01 16.62
CA GLN A 126 21.50 4.37 17.94
C GLN A 126 22.76 3.52 18.17
N GLU A 127 23.31 2.85 17.15
CA GLU A 127 24.57 2.09 17.28
C GLU A 127 25.80 3.00 17.48
N ASN A 128 25.73 4.26 17.06
CA ASN A 128 26.83 5.23 17.15
C ASN A 128 26.77 6.11 18.42
N THR A 129 25.82 5.87 19.33
CA THR A 129 25.64 6.62 20.60
C THR A 129 25.91 5.71 21.78
#